data_AF-A4TG53-F1
#
_entry.id   AF-A4TG53-F1
#
_cell.length_a   1.000
_cell.length_b   1.000
_cell.length_c   1.000
_cell.angle_alpha   90.00
_cell.angle_beta   90.00
_cell.angle_gamma   90.00
#
_symmetry.space_group_name_H-M   'P 1'
#
loop_
_entity.id
_entity.type
_entity.pdbx_description
1 polymer ?
#
loop_
_entity_poly.entity_id
_entity_poly.type
_entity_poly.pdbx_seq_one_letter_code
_entity_poly.pdbx_strand_id
1 'polypeptide(L)'
;MSVGLADPLLTAFIEQGANISIEVAPYLWSDLVARRTALGLSANDLSALLRIEPGKYRSRESGAREVGPHLVGELIKMEAFVACEAATLVAAAPVAGAVVLQAATEHAAFIDGRPDAVTTLHRDPYPLVLQHVAVGRAAGALSRAGRDVEVHRGARRFDLAARRLAVGLGKNQASTLFRIGEKSYYNAERGAKPPQAGLIAELQAIDDFIASTATELEWVDSDSVREIVMLDDQDLFEREYPRARTRRDGVPYPCLVHAVCAARLAGELEAAGMSVRVVVDVNEYRGDTDHSADHSS
;
A
#
# COMPACT_ATOMS: atom_id res chain seq x y z
N MET A 1 -5.93 -58.98 -0.88
CA MET A 1 -7.33 -58.77 -0.44
C MET A 1 -7.35 -57.64 0.57
N SER A 2 -8.17 -56.64 0.27
CA SER A 2 -8.73 -55.53 1.05
C SER A 2 -7.90 -54.85 2.15
N VAL A 3 -7.56 -53.60 1.85
CA VAL A 3 -7.30 -52.48 2.76
C VAL A 3 -8.64 -52.03 3.36
N GLY A 4 -8.67 -51.73 4.66
CA GLY A 4 -9.72 -50.99 5.37
C GLY A 4 -9.02 -50.25 6.52
N LEU A 5 -9.32 -49.01 6.89
CA LEU A 5 -10.54 -48.22 6.76
C LEU A 5 -10.14 -46.76 6.51
N ALA A 6 -10.77 -46.14 5.50
CA ALA A 6 -10.85 -44.69 5.39
C ALA A 6 -11.97 -44.19 6.30
N ASP A 7 -11.71 -43.09 6.98
CA ASP A 7 -12.56 -42.42 7.96
C ASP A 7 -13.90 -41.99 7.32
N PRO A 8 -15.09 -42.40 7.84
CA PRO A 8 -16.38 -42.08 7.22
C PRO A 8 -16.86 -40.65 7.46
N LEU A 9 -16.11 -39.81 8.17
CA LEU A 9 -16.54 -38.46 8.54
C LEU A 9 -16.24 -37.38 7.48
N LEU A 10 -15.42 -37.68 6.46
CA LEU A 10 -15.16 -36.73 5.37
C LEU A 10 -16.17 -36.84 4.21
N THR A 11 -16.93 -37.94 4.14
CA THR A 11 -17.84 -38.21 3.01
C THR A 11 -19.28 -37.73 3.26
N ALA A 12 -19.64 -37.43 4.51
CA ALA A 12 -21.01 -37.02 4.86
C ALA A 12 -21.34 -35.53 4.57
N PHE A 13 -20.36 -34.70 4.20
CA PHE A 13 -20.59 -33.27 3.92
C PHE A 13 -20.74 -32.92 2.43
N ILE A 14 -20.64 -33.90 1.52
CA ILE A 14 -20.73 -33.64 0.07
C ILE A 14 -22.15 -33.82 -0.49
N GLU A 15 -23.12 -34.33 0.29
CA GLU A 15 -24.46 -34.70 -0.23
C GLU A 15 -25.64 -33.78 0.15
N GLN A 16 -25.41 -32.53 0.53
CA GLN A 16 -26.47 -31.52 0.50
C GLN A 16 -25.97 -30.27 -0.20
N GLY A 17 -26.62 -29.93 -1.32
CA GLY A 17 -26.47 -28.67 -2.05
C GLY A 17 -26.94 -27.46 -1.25
N ALA A 18 -26.46 -27.30 -0.02
CA ALA A 18 -26.41 -26.03 0.66
C ALA A 18 -25.25 -25.27 0.02
N ASN A 19 -25.59 -24.38 -0.90
CA ASN A 19 -24.72 -23.28 -1.30
C ASN A 19 -24.52 -22.43 -0.04
N ILE A 20 -23.61 -22.84 0.85
CA ILE A 20 -23.15 -22.02 1.96
C ILE A 20 -22.33 -20.92 1.29
N SER A 21 -23.03 -19.91 0.81
CA SER A 21 -22.47 -18.58 0.60
C SER A 21 -21.98 -18.14 1.97
N ILE A 22 -20.72 -18.45 2.29
CA ILE A 22 -20.00 -17.69 3.30
C ILE A 22 -19.95 -16.28 2.71
N GLU A 23 -20.85 -15.41 3.15
CA GLU A 23 -20.84 -14.00 2.77
C GLU A 23 -19.55 -13.41 3.35
N VAL A 24 -18.47 -13.47 2.57
CA VAL A 24 -17.21 -12.85 2.94
C VAL A 24 -17.48 -11.35 3.04
N ALA A 25 -17.15 -10.74 4.18
CA ALA A 25 -17.35 -9.32 4.43
C ALA A 25 -16.95 -8.48 3.20
N PRO A 26 -17.78 -7.51 2.76
CA PRO A 26 -17.48 -6.75 1.55
C PRO A 26 -16.23 -5.89 1.74
N TYR A 27 -15.53 -5.61 0.65
CA TYR A 27 -14.46 -4.61 0.68
C TYR A 27 -15.04 -3.21 0.84
N LEU A 28 -14.35 -2.39 1.64
CA LEU A 28 -14.75 -1.02 1.96
C LEU A 28 -13.91 0.00 1.19
N TRP A 29 -14.33 1.26 1.24
CA TRP A 29 -13.60 2.37 0.62
C TRP A 29 -12.16 2.48 1.17
N SER A 30 -11.96 2.11 2.42
CA SER A 30 -10.67 2.07 3.13
C SER A 30 -9.71 1.06 2.49
N ASP A 31 -10.18 -0.12 2.06
CA ASP A 31 -9.38 -1.07 1.29
C ASP A 31 -8.81 -0.45 0.02
N LEU A 32 -9.65 0.31 -0.71
CA LEU A 32 -9.20 0.98 -1.94
C LEU A 32 -8.15 2.03 -1.66
N VAL A 33 -8.42 2.92 -0.73
CA VAL A 33 -7.53 4.04 -0.42
C VAL A 33 -6.19 3.53 0.07
N ALA A 34 -6.18 2.59 1.01
CA ALA A 34 -4.96 2.01 1.56
C ALA A 34 -4.10 1.34 0.47
N ARG A 35 -4.70 0.44 -0.31
CA ARG A 35 -3.96 -0.32 -1.33
C ARG A 35 -3.50 0.55 -2.49
N ARG A 36 -4.36 1.44 -3.00
CA ARG A 36 -3.97 2.37 -4.08
C ARG A 36 -2.77 3.23 -3.64
N THR A 37 -2.82 3.71 -2.41
CA THR A 37 -1.77 4.55 -1.83
C THR A 37 -0.46 3.79 -1.69
N ALA A 38 -0.49 2.56 -1.17
CA ALA A 38 0.70 1.73 -1.03
C ALA A 38 1.35 1.36 -2.39
N LEU A 39 0.56 1.36 -3.47
CA LEU A 39 1.02 1.16 -4.85
C LEU A 39 1.46 2.46 -5.53
N GLY A 40 1.47 3.60 -4.82
CA GLY A 40 1.88 4.90 -5.36
C GLY A 40 1.02 5.39 -6.53
N LEU A 41 -0.19 4.84 -6.70
CA LEU A 41 -1.09 5.13 -7.80
C LEU A 41 -1.97 6.35 -7.47
N SER A 42 -2.15 7.24 -8.44
CA SER A 42 -3.20 8.26 -8.31
C SER A 42 -4.58 7.66 -8.63
N ALA A 43 -5.64 8.25 -8.07
CA ALA A 43 -7.01 7.85 -8.39
C ALA A 43 -7.29 7.95 -9.89
N ASN A 44 -6.72 8.95 -10.56
CA ASN A 44 -6.88 9.13 -12.01
C ASN A 44 -6.17 8.01 -12.79
N ASP A 45 -4.92 7.66 -12.43
CA ASP A 45 -4.18 6.59 -13.11
C ASP A 45 -4.89 5.25 -12.98
N LEU A 46 -5.36 4.92 -11.78
CA LEU A 46 -6.08 3.68 -11.54
C LEU A 46 -7.44 3.65 -12.22
N SER A 47 -8.19 4.76 -12.20
CA SER A 47 -9.46 4.85 -12.93
C SER A 47 -9.29 4.65 -14.43
N ALA A 48 -8.23 5.22 -15.02
CA ALA A 48 -7.90 5.05 -16.43
C ALA A 48 -7.50 3.61 -16.76
N LEU A 49 -6.62 3.02 -15.94
CA LEU A 49 -6.16 1.64 -16.09
C LEU A 49 -7.30 0.62 -16.04
N LEU A 50 -8.28 0.85 -15.15
CA LEU A 50 -9.40 -0.06 -14.96
C LEU A 50 -10.64 0.34 -15.78
N ARG A 51 -10.50 1.36 -16.64
CA ARG A 51 -11.57 1.87 -17.52
C ARG A 51 -12.85 2.25 -16.74
N ILE A 52 -12.67 2.78 -15.53
CA ILE A 52 -13.73 3.27 -14.66
C ILE A 52 -13.80 4.79 -14.83
N GLU A 53 -15.01 5.32 -15.01
CA GLU A 53 -15.21 6.77 -15.05
C GLU A 53 -14.67 7.42 -13.75
N PRO A 54 -13.85 8.49 -13.82
CA PRO A 54 -13.17 9.05 -12.64
C PRO A 54 -14.09 9.45 -11.49
N GLY A 55 -15.26 10.03 -11.77
CA GLY A 55 -16.26 10.39 -10.76
C GLY A 55 -16.84 9.16 -10.03
N LYS A 56 -17.16 8.09 -10.77
CA LYS A 56 -17.57 6.80 -10.20
C LYS A 56 -16.46 6.15 -9.38
N TYR A 57 -15.19 6.29 -9.78
CA TYR A 57 -14.06 5.79 -9.00
C TYR A 57 -13.95 6.56 -7.67
N ARG A 58 -13.94 7.90 -7.71
CA ARG A 58 -13.89 8.73 -6.50
C ARG A 58 -15.07 8.49 -5.55
N SER A 59 -16.27 8.25 -6.08
CA SER A 59 -17.44 7.92 -5.26
C SER A 59 -17.24 6.63 -4.45
N ARG A 60 -16.40 5.69 -4.93
CA ARG A 60 -16.05 4.47 -4.19
C ARG A 60 -15.02 4.74 -3.11
N GLU A 61 -14.00 5.55 -3.41
CA GLU A 61 -13.00 5.95 -2.41
C GLU A 61 -13.57 6.83 -1.29
N SER A 62 -14.74 7.45 -1.49
CA SER A 62 -15.44 8.21 -0.46
C SER A 62 -16.53 7.42 0.28
N GLY A 63 -16.68 6.12 -0.01
CA GLY A 63 -17.75 5.30 0.55
C GLY A 63 -19.16 5.59 0.03
N ALA A 64 -19.32 6.54 -0.91
CA ALA A 64 -20.62 6.88 -1.52
C ALA A 64 -21.11 5.83 -2.53
N ARG A 65 -20.28 4.84 -2.85
CA ARG A 65 -20.59 3.71 -3.74
C ARG A 65 -19.81 2.48 -3.30
N GLU A 66 -20.43 1.31 -3.47
CA GLU A 66 -19.78 0.03 -3.25
C GLU A 66 -18.52 -0.14 -4.13
N VAL A 67 -17.45 -0.63 -3.48
CA VAL A 67 -16.13 -0.81 -4.06
C VAL A 67 -16.10 -1.88 -5.14
N GLY A 68 -16.82 -2.98 -4.94
CA GLY A 68 -16.84 -4.14 -5.82
C GLY A 68 -15.57 -5.01 -5.67
N PRO A 69 -15.70 -6.34 -5.50
CA PRO A 69 -14.58 -7.21 -5.15
C PRO A 69 -13.51 -7.33 -6.24
N HIS A 70 -13.89 -7.19 -7.51
CA HIS A 70 -12.95 -7.24 -8.64
C HIS A 70 -11.91 -6.11 -8.58
N LEU A 71 -12.28 -4.94 -8.05
CA LEU A 71 -11.41 -3.77 -7.98
C LEU A 71 -10.31 -4.00 -6.94
N VAL A 72 -10.68 -4.43 -5.73
CA VAL A 72 -9.67 -4.75 -4.69
C VAL A 72 -8.86 -5.98 -5.07
N GLY A 73 -9.49 -6.99 -5.65
CA GLY A 73 -8.80 -8.19 -6.17
C GLY A 73 -7.69 -7.84 -7.17
N GLU A 74 -7.88 -6.80 -7.98
CA GLU A 74 -6.83 -6.34 -8.90
C GLU A 74 -5.70 -5.61 -8.15
N LEU A 75 -6.00 -4.80 -7.13
CA LEU A 75 -4.97 -4.15 -6.31
C LEU A 75 -4.16 -5.15 -5.48
N ILE A 76 -4.78 -6.22 -5.00
CA ILE A 76 -4.10 -7.34 -4.33
C ILE A 76 -3.06 -7.97 -5.26
N LYS A 77 -3.42 -8.21 -6.53
CA LYS A 77 -2.49 -8.76 -7.52
C LYS A 77 -1.35 -7.81 -7.84
N MET A 78 -1.64 -6.51 -7.98
CA MET A 78 -0.62 -5.48 -8.18
C MET A 78 0.35 -5.41 -6.98
N GLU A 79 -0.17 -5.53 -5.76
CA GLU A 79 0.65 -5.57 -4.54
C GLU A 79 1.54 -6.82 -4.49
N ALA A 80 0.99 -8.00 -4.79
CA ALA A 80 1.78 -9.23 -4.89
C ALA A 80 2.89 -9.12 -5.95
N PHE A 81 2.61 -8.50 -7.09
CA PHE A 81 3.61 -8.19 -8.11
C PHE A 81 4.72 -7.26 -7.56
N VAL A 82 4.36 -6.14 -6.93
CA VAL A 82 5.32 -5.20 -6.35
C VAL A 82 6.19 -5.85 -5.27
N ALA A 83 5.59 -6.67 -4.40
CA ALA A 83 6.29 -7.38 -3.34
C ALA A 83 7.29 -8.40 -3.91
N CYS A 84 6.88 -9.19 -4.90
CA CYS A 84 7.74 -10.15 -5.60
C CYS A 84 8.92 -9.46 -6.30
N GLU A 85 8.66 -8.37 -7.02
CA GLU A 85 9.69 -7.57 -7.68
C GLU A 85 10.69 -6.98 -6.68
N ALA A 86 10.21 -6.41 -5.57
CA ALA A 86 11.05 -5.87 -4.53
C ALA A 86 11.95 -6.95 -3.90
N ALA A 87 11.38 -8.12 -3.57
CA ALA A 87 12.13 -9.25 -3.02
C ALA A 87 13.21 -9.75 -3.99
N THR A 88 12.89 -9.81 -5.29
CA THR A 88 13.84 -10.20 -6.35
C THR A 88 15.01 -9.22 -6.43
N LEU A 89 14.74 -7.91 -6.37
CA LEU A 89 15.78 -6.88 -6.37
C LEU A 89 16.68 -6.95 -5.13
N VAL A 90 16.11 -7.21 -3.95
CA VAL A 90 16.88 -7.39 -2.71
C VAL A 90 17.76 -8.64 -2.79
N ALA A 91 17.22 -9.77 -3.26
CA ALA A 91 17.95 -11.03 -3.40
C ALA A 91 19.09 -10.95 -4.43
N ALA A 92 18.91 -10.15 -5.49
CA ALA A 92 19.92 -9.93 -6.53
C ALA A 92 21.00 -8.90 -6.15
N ALA A 93 20.85 -8.19 -5.02
CA ALA A 93 21.81 -7.18 -4.61
C ALA A 93 23.19 -7.81 -4.33
N PRO A 94 24.31 -7.19 -4.78
CA PRO A 94 25.64 -7.71 -4.51
C PRO A 94 25.88 -7.80 -3.01
N VAL A 95 26.63 -8.80 -2.55
CA VAL A 95 26.93 -8.99 -1.11
C VAL A 95 27.93 -7.98 -0.56
N ALA A 96 28.76 -7.38 -1.42
CA ALA A 96 29.79 -6.41 -1.06
C ALA A 96 29.71 -5.16 -1.95
N GLY A 97 30.13 -4.02 -1.40
CA GLY A 97 30.10 -2.72 -2.07
C GLY A 97 28.72 -2.05 -2.07
N ALA A 98 28.65 -0.90 -2.75
CA ALA A 98 27.44 -0.13 -2.96
C ALA A 98 26.47 -0.88 -3.88
N VAL A 99 25.18 -0.84 -3.55
CA VAL A 99 24.10 -1.45 -4.34
C VAL A 99 23.53 -0.39 -5.27
N VAL A 100 23.51 -0.68 -6.57
CA VAL A 100 22.91 0.20 -7.59
C VAL A 100 21.67 -0.47 -8.16
N LEU A 101 20.50 0.05 -7.83
CA LEU A 101 19.21 -0.41 -8.36
C LEU A 101 18.83 0.37 -9.61
N GLN A 102 18.31 -0.32 -10.62
CA GLN A 102 17.87 0.27 -11.88
C GLN A 102 16.34 0.24 -11.99
N ALA A 103 15.75 1.43 -12.03
CA ALA A 103 14.35 1.64 -12.37
C ALA A 103 14.18 1.63 -13.89
N ALA A 104 13.09 1.02 -14.36
CA ALA A 104 12.77 0.95 -15.76
C ALA A 104 12.56 2.37 -16.35
N THR A 105 13.16 2.61 -17.52
CA THR A 105 13.07 3.88 -18.24
C THR A 105 11.84 3.95 -19.10
N GLU A 106 11.58 2.88 -19.86
CA GLU A 106 10.54 2.82 -20.89
C GLU A 106 9.49 1.77 -20.53
N HIS A 107 8.23 2.08 -20.82
CA HIS A 107 7.12 1.17 -20.54
C HIS A 107 7.18 -0.09 -21.41
N ALA A 108 7.59 0.04 -22.68
CA ALA A 108 7.76 -1.11 -23.58
C ALA A 108 8.76 -2.13 -23.02
N ALA A 109 9.94 -1.69 -22.60
CA ALA A 109 10.95 -2.58 -22.02
C ALA A 109 10.50 -3.21 -20.69
N PHE A 110 9.68 -2.51 -19.91
CA PHE A 110 9.06 -3.07 -18.71
C PHE A 110 8.09 -4.22 -19.05
N ILE A 111 7.25 -4.02 -20.06
CA ILE A 111 6.28 -5.02 -20.54
C ILE A 111 6.99 -6.23 -21.14
N ASP A 112 8.01 -6.00 -21.98
CA ASP A 112 8.78 -7.07 -22.61
C ASP A 112 9.45 -7.98 -21.57
N GLY A 113 9.95 -7.39 -20.47
CA GLY A 113 10.55 -8.14 -19.37
C GLY A 113 9.53 -8.80 -18.42
N ARG A 114 8.26 -8.38 -18.45
CA ARG A 114 7.19 -8.82 -17.53
C ARG A 114 5.87 -8.96 -18.29
N PRO A 115 5.76 -9.90 -19.24
CA PRO A 115 4.59 -10.04 -20.09
C PRO A 115 3.29 -10.33 -19.30
N ASP A 116 3.42 -10.87 -18.08
CA ASP A 116 2.29 -11.19 -17.21
C ASP A 116 1.87 -10.05 -16.28
N ALA A 117 2.60 -8.92 -16.26
CA ALA A 117 2.25 -7.73 -15.49
C ALA A 117 1.13 -6.94 -16.19
N VAL A 118 -0.07 -7.51 -16.20
CA VAL A 118 -1.26 -6.98 -16.87
C VAL A 118 -2.50 -7.13 -16.00
N THR A 119 -3.47 -6.24 -16.20
CA THR A 119 -4.76 -6.32 -15.49
C THR A 119 -5.52 -7.60 -15.84
N THR A 120 -6.25 -8.14 -14.87
CA THR A 120 -6.99 -9.39 -15.05
C THR A 120 -8.05 -9.27 -16.13
N LEU A 121 -8.86 -8.21 -16.07
CA LEU A 121 -10.07 -8.09 -16.90
C LEU A 121 -9.76 -7.62 -18.32
N HIS A 122 -8.93 -6.59 -18.47
CA HIS A 122 -8.68 -5.95 -19.76
C HIS A 122 -7.35 -6.36 -20.39
N ARG A 123 -6.48 -7.06 -19.64
CA ARG A 123 -5.11 -7.38 -20.06
C ARG A 123 -4.30 -6.13 -20.43
N ASP A 124 -4.73 -4.97 -19.90
CA ASP A 124 -4.00 -3.71 -20.03
C ASP A 124 -2.72 -3.80 -19.19
N PRO A 125 -1.54 -3.47 -19.74
CA PRO A 125 -0.28 -3.55 -19.00
C PRO A 125 -0.26 -2.70 -17.75
N TYR A 126 0.37 -3.23 -16.70
CA TYR A 126 0.58 -2.49 -15.46
C TYR A 126 1.41 -1.23 -15.69
N PRO A 127 1.11 -0.14 -14.97
CA PRO A 127 1.83 1.10 -15.12
C PRO A 127 3.24 0.97 -14.52
N LEU A 128 4.19 1.65 -15.16
CA LEU A 128 5.61 1.63 -14.79
C LEU A 128 5.86 2.02 -13.32
N VAL A 129 4.95 2.81 -12.74
CA VAL A 129 5.02 3.24 -11.34
C VAL A 129 5.05 2.06 -10.35
N LEU A 130 4.45 0.91 -10.69
CA LEU A 130 4.53 -0.27 -9.82
C LEU A 130 5.98 -0.77 -9.69
N GLN A 131 6.74 -0.78 -10.79
CA GLN A 131 8.17 -1.12 -10.73
C GLN A 131 8.97 -0.08 -9.96
N HIS A 132 8.62 1.21 -10.08
CA HIS A 132 9.27 2.28 -9.32
C HIS A 132 9.03 2.16 -7.82
N VAL A 133 7.82 1.75 -7.41
CA VAL A 133 7.50 1.41 -6.02
C VAL A 133 8.30 0.21 -5.54
N ALA A 134 8.37 -0.88 -6.32
CA ALA A 134 9.16 -2.05 -5.98
C ALA A 134 10.64 -1.72 -5.76
N VAL A 135 11.22 -0.91 -6.65
CA VAL A 135 12.60 -0.40 -6.51
C VAL A 135 12.78 0.44 -5.25
N GLY A 136 11.82 1.31 -4.93
CA GLY A 136 11.86 2.11 -3.70
C GLY A 136 11.77 1.27 -2.43
N ARG A 137 10.92 0.24 -2.41
CA ARG A 137 10.80 -0.72 -1.29
C ARG A 137 12.07 -1.55 -1.13
N ALA A 138 12.66 -2.03 -2.23
CA ALA A 138 13.95 -2.71 -2.20
C ALA A 138 15.07 -1.80 -1.67
N ALA A 139 15.10 -0.53 -2.10
CA ALA A 139 16.06 0.45 -1.59
C ALA A 139 15.90 0.69 -0.08
N GLY A 140 14.66 0.79 0.41
CA GLY A 140 14.35 0.92 1.83
C GLY A 140 14.81 -0.28 2.65
N ALA A 141 14.52 -1.49 2.18
CA ALA A 141 14.93 -2.74 2.83
C ALA A 141 16.45 -2.91 2.90
N LEU A 142 17.17 -2.64 1.79
CA LEU A 142 18.62 -2.72 1.74
C LEU A 142 19.28 -1.66 2.65
N SER A 143 18.77 -0.43 2.65
CA SER A 143 19.27 0.61 3.55
C SER A 143 19.03 0.27 5.03
N ARG A 144 17.88 -0.32 5.40
CA ARG A 144 17.67 -0.86 6.76
C ARG A 144 18.68 -1.93 7.14
N ALA A 145 19.10 -2.75 6.18
CA ALA A 145 20.17 -3.74 6.36
C ALA A 145 21.59 -3.12 6.38
N GLY A 146 21.71 -1.78 6.47
CA GLY A 146 22.99 -1.07 6.54
C GLY A 146 23.74 -0.99 5.21
N ARG A 147 23.07 -1.26 4.07
CA ARG A 147 23.69 -1.17 2.75
C ARG A 147 23.69 0.27 2.23
N ASP A 148 24.75 0.64 1.54
CA ASP A 148 24.81 1.87 0.74
C ASP A 148 24.07 1.62 -0.59
N VAL A 149 23.03 2.40 -0.86
CA VAL A 149 22.10 2.15 -1.97
C VAL A 149 21.91 3.39 -2.82
N GLU A 150 22.05 3.20 -4.12
CA GLU A 150 21.72 4.17 -5.14
C GLU A 150 20.61 3.63 -6.06
N VAL A 151 19.71 4.52 -6.48
CA VAL A 151 18.66 4.21 -7.45
C VAL A 151 18.81 5.11 -8.66
N HIS A 152 18.86 4.51 -9.83
CA HIS A 152 18.97 5.21 -11.10
C HIS A 152 17.83 4.84 -12.04
N ARG A 153 17.52 5.73 -12.98
CA ARG A 153 16.63 5.49 -14.12
C ARG A 153 17.38 5.92 -15.38
N GLY A 154 18.00 4.95 -16.05
CA GLY A 154 19.01 5.22 -17.08
C GLY A 154 20.20 5.95 -16.46
N ALA A 155 20.65 7.05 -17.06
CA ALA A 155 21.80 7.83 -16.57
C ALA A 155 21.47 8.81 -15.43
N ARG A 156 20.24 8.83 -14.90
CA ARG A 156 19.77 9.84 -13.93
C ARG A 156 19.52 9.22 -12.56
N ARG A 157 19.85 9.96 -11.49
CA ARG A 157 19.42 9.64 -10.13
C ARG A 157 17.89 9.66 -10.02
N PHE A 158 17.36 8.66 -9.34
CA PHE A 158 15.93 8.40 -9.22
C PHE A 158 15.51 8.00 -7.79
N ASP A 159 16.43 8.03 -6.82
CA ASP A 159 16.19 7.67 -5.41
C ASP A 159 15.03 8.43 -4.81
N LEU A 160 14.98 9.75 -5.04
CA LEU A 160 13.96 10.60 -4.45
C LEU A 160 12.56 10.18 -4.93
N ALA A 161 12.42 9.86 -6.22
CA ALA A 161 11.15 9.45 -6.80
C ALA A 161 10.74 8.06 -6.31
N ALA A 162 11.64 7.08 -6.40
CA ALA A 162 11.37 5.70 -6.02
C ALA A 162 11.01 5.60 -4.52
N ARG A 163 11.78 6.25 -3.64
CA ARG A 163 11.52 6.24 -2.20
C ARG A 163 10.23 6.98 -1.84
N ARG A 164 9.95 8.13 -2.47
CA ARG A 164 8.66 8.84 -2.28
C ARG A 164 7.47 7.95 -2.64
N LEU A 165 7.54 7.28 -3.78
CA LEU A 165 6.48 6.38 -4.24
C LEU A 165 6.31 5.18 -3.31
N ALA A 166 7.41 4.60 -2.81
CA ALA A 166 7.37 3.47 -1.89
C ALA A 166 6.67 3.78 -0.55
N VAL A 167 6.75 5.02 -0.08
CA VAL A 167 6.06 5.49 1.13
C VAL A 167 4.66 6.07 0.83
N GLY A 168 4.15 5.88 -0.39
CA GLY A 168 2.79 6.26 -0.77
C GLY A 168 2.52 7.76 -0.90
N LEU A 169 3.56 8.60 -0.91
CA LEU A 169 3.38 10.05 -0.99
C LEU A 169 3.29 10.52 -2.44
N GLY A 170 2.27 11.32 -2.76
CA GLY A 170 2.25 12.14 -3.97
C GLY A 170 3.30 13.25 -3.93
N LYS A 171 3.61 13.85 -5.09
CA LYS A 171 4.62 14.91 -5.17
C LYS A 171 4.27 16.15 -4.33
N ASN A 172 2.99 16.56 -4.34
CA ASN A 172 2.52 17.71 -3.57
C ASN A 172 2.50 17.43 -2.07
N GLN A 173 2.19 16.19 -1.69
CA GLN A 173 2.25 15.77 -0.28
C GLN A 173 3.70 15.80 0.22
N ALA A 174 4.64 15.26 -0.56
CA ALA A 174 6.05 15.30 -0.21
C ALA A 174 6.61 16.74 -0.16
N SER A 175 6.27 17.60 -1.13
CA SER A 175 6.71 19.00 -1.10
C SER A 175 6.18 19.76 0.13
N THR A 176 4.92 19.50 0.50
CA THR A 176 4.28 20.08 1.69
C THR A 176 4.93 19.56 2.97
N LEU A 177 5.05 18.24 3.11
CA LEU A 177 5.67 17.58 4.27
C LEU A 177 7.08 18.10 4.54
N PHE A 178 7.89 18.20 3.49
CA PHE A 178 9.28 18.65 3.61
C PHE A 178 9.45 20.16 3.52
N ARG A 179 8.36 20.93 3.39
CA ARG A 179 8.37 22.40 3.26
C ARG A 179 9.32 22.89 2.15
N ILE A 180 9.34 22.17 1.03
CA ILE A 180 10.13 22.49 -0.16
C ILE A 180 9.18 23.00 -1.23
N GLY A 181 9.45 24.16 -1.82
CA GLY A 181 8.61 24.67 -2.92
C GLY A 181 8.49 23.64 -4.07
N GLU A 182 7.27 23.43 -4.57
CA GLU A 182 6.94 22.34 -5.52
C GLU A 182 7.91 22.28 -6.71
N LYS A 183 8.15 23.43 -7.37
CA LYS A 183 9.09 23.52 -8.50
C LYS A 183 10.49 23.02 -8.13
N SER A 184 10.97 23.32 -6.93
CA SER A 184 12.28 22.88 -6.44
C SER A 184 12.28 21.37 -6.21
N TYR A 185 11.27 20.85 -5.50
CA TYR A 185 11.12 19.41 -5.25
C TYR A 185 11.06 18.62 -6.56
N TYR A 186 10.26 19.09 -7.51
CA TYR A 186 10.05 18.44 -8.81
C TYR A 186 11.32 18.46 -9.67
N ASN A 187 12.12 19.53 -9.59
CA ASN A 187 13.40 19.61 -10.29
C ASN A 187 14.42 18.62 -9.69
N ALA A 188 14.44 18.49 -8.37
CA ALA A 188 15.29 17.51 -7.69
C ALA A 188 14.89 16.08 -8.06
N GLU A 189 13.59 15.77 -8.05
CA GLU A 189 13.08 14.44 -8.39
C GLU A 189 13.37 14.06 -9.86
N ARG A 190 13.40 15.03 -10.76
CA ARG A 190 13.77 14.81 -12.17
C ARG A 190 15.29 14.61 -12.40
N GLY A 191 16.10 14.71 -11.34
CA GLY A 191 17.56 14.63 -11.43
C GLY A 191 18.21 15.88 -12.03
N ALA A 192 17.47 16.99 -12.17
CA ALA A 192 18.02 18.24 -12.70
C ALA A 192 18.86 19.00 -11.65
N LYS A 193 18.63 18.72 -10.37
CA LYS A 193 19.42 19.21 -9.23
C LYS A 193 19.56 18.08 -8.22
N PRO A 194 20.65 18.05 -7.43
CA PRO A 194 20.72 17.12 -6.29
C PRO A 194 19.56 17.41 -5.32
N PRO A 195 19.00 16.38 -4.67
CA PRO A 195 18.03 16.59 -3.59
C PRO A 195 18.68 17.37 -2.44
N GLN A 196 17.87 18.10 -1.68
CA GLN A 196 18.34 18.74 -0.47
C GLN A 196 18.96 17.69 0.47
N ALA A 197 20.06 18.05 1.14
CA ALA A 197 20.73 17.16 2.08
C ALA A 197 19.75 16.64 3.14
N GLY A 198 19.85 15.35 3.46
CA GLY A 198 18.97 14.68 4.44
C GLY A 198 17.61 14.24 3.89
N LEU A 199 17.15 14.72 2.73
CA LEU A 199 15.81 14.38 2.21
C LEU A 199 15.61 12.88 1.94
N ILE A 200 16.64 12.19 1.45
CA ILE A 200 16.61 10.73 1.29
C ILE A 200 16.52 10.02 2.65
N ALA A 201 17.20 10.55 3.67
CA ALA A 201 17.14 9.99 5.02
C ALA A 201 15.79 10.22 5.69
N GLU A 202 15.10 11.33 5.40
CA GLU A 202 13.71 11.56 5.82
C GLU A 202 12.75 10.54 5.19
N LEU A 203 12.86 10.29 3.88
CA LEU A 203 12.04 9.25 3.23
C LEU A 203 12.36 7.84 3.75
N GLN A 204 13.63 7.56 4.06
CA GLN A 204 14.00 6.31 4.75
C GLN A 204 13.34 6.23 6.13
N ALA A 205 13.32 7.34 6.89
CA ALA A 205 12.68 7.37 8.21
C ALA A 205 11.17 7.07 8.15
N ILE A 206 10.48 7.53 7.10
CA ILE A 206 9.08 7.20 6.86
C ILE A 206 8.94 5.72 6.48
N ASP A 207 9.80 5.19 5.63
CA ASP A 207 9.75 3.76 5.26
C ASP A 207 10.05 2.84 6.45
N ASP A 208 10.95 3.26 7.35
CA ASP A 208 11.26 2.56 8.60
C ASP A 208 10.06 2.58 9.56
N PHE A 209 9.41 3.75 9.70
CA PHE A 209 8.16 3.86 10.46
C PHE A 209 7.08 2.95 9.88
N ILE A 210 6.91 2.91 8.56
CA ILE A 210 5.94 2.01 7.92
C ILE A 210 6.28 0.55 8.21
N ALA A 211 7.55 0.16 8.07
CA ALA A 211 7.98 -1.21 8.29
C ALA A 211 7.78 -1.66 9.75
N SER A 212 8.10 -0.81 10.73
CA SER A 212 7.86 -1.14 12.14
C SER A 212 6.37 -1.16 12.47
N THR A 213 5.65 -0.11 12.09
CA THR A 213 4.24 0.05 12.44
C THR A 213 3.37 -1.04 11.82
N ALA A 214 3.64 -1.44 10.57
CA ALA A 214 2.89 -2.52 9.93
C ALA A 214 2.96 -3.84 10.73
N THR A 215 4.07 -4.13 11.41
CA THR A 215 4.21 -5.33 12.26
C THR A 215 3.52 -5.22 13.62
N GLU A 216 3.19 -4.00 14.04
CA GLU A 216 2.58 -3.69 15.34
C GLU A 216 1.08 -3.38 15.22
N LEU A 217 0.54 -3.24 14.00
CA LEU A 217 -0.88 -2.98 13.80
C LEU A 217 -1.71 -4.15 14.34
N GLU A 218 -2.70 -3.80 15.16
CA GLU A 218 -3.71 -4.74 15.62
C GLU A 218 -4.64 -5.13 14.47
N TRP A 219 -5.08 -6.39 14.50
CA TRP A 219 -6.18 -6.87 13.68
C TRP A 219 -7.15 -7.66 14.54
N VAL A 220 -8.42 -7.62 14.14
CA VAL A 220 -9.49 -8.40 14.76
C VAL A 220 -9.85 -9.55 13.82
N ASP A 221 -9.97 -10.76 14.36
CA ASP A 221 -10.57 -11.87 13.62
C ASP A 221 -12.10 -11.70 13.65
N SER A 222 -12.70 -11.50 12.48
CA SER A 222 -14.14 -11.29 12.26
C SER A 222 -14.63 -12.37 11.28
N ASP A 223 -15.37 -13.35 11.79
CA ASP A 223 -15.76 -14.57 11.06
C ASP A 223 -14.56 -15.29 10.39
N SER A 224 -14.43 -15.19 9.07
CA SER A 224 -13.37 -15.79 8.26
C SER A 224 -12.41 -14.75 7.67
N VAL A 225 -12.40 -13.53 8.23
CA VAL A 225 -11.70 -12.36 7.69
C VAL A 225 -10.91 -11.68 8.81
N ARG A 226 -9.70 -11.21 8.48
CA ARG A 226 -8.92 -10.34 9.36
C ARG A 226 -9.18 -8.90 9.03
N GLU A 227 -9.62 -8.14 10.01
CA GLU A 227 -9.86 -6.71 9.88
C GLU A 227 -8.68 -5.95 10.46
N ILE A 228 -7.92 -5.29 9.61
CA ILE A 228 -6.84 -4.37 10.00
C ILE A 228 -7.45 -2.99 10.14
N VAL A 229 -7.25 -2.38 11.30
CA VAL A 229 -7.74 -1.02 11.56
C VAL A 229 -6.74 0.00 11.04
N MET A 230 -7.21 0.89 10.16
CA MET A 230 -6.47 2.08 9.73
C MET A 230 -7.07 3.35 10.33
N LEU A 231 -6.22 4.36 10.54
CA LEU A 231 -6.66 5.70 10.87
C LEU A 231 -6.92 6.50 9.59
N ASP A 232 -8.00 7.29 9.58
CA ASP A 232 -8.34 8.23 8.51
C ASP A 232 -8.40 9.71 8.96
N ASP A 233 -8.23 9.96 10.26
CA ASP A 233 -8.17 11.28 10.88
C ASP A 233 -6.74 11.68 11.26
N GLN A 234 -6.33 12.90 10.88
CA GLN A 234 -4.98 13.40 11.09
C GLN A 234 -4.67 13.67 12.57
N ASP A 235 -5.63 14.20 13.34
CA ASP A 235 -5.42 14.55 14.74
C ASP A 235 -5.31 13.28 15.60
N LEU A 236 -6.13 12.27 15.30
CA LEU A 236 -6.02 10.93 15.88
C LEU A 236 -4.66 10.28 15.54
N PHE A 237 -4.23 10.31 14.27
CA PHE A 237 -2.93 9.78 13.88
C PHE A 237 -1.76 10.46 14.64
N GLU A 238 -1.81 11.78 14.82
CA GLU A 238 -0.78 12.50 15.57
C GLU A 238 -0.77 12.17 17.06
N ARG A 239 -1.93 11.85 17.63
CA ARG A 239 -2.07 11.44 19.03
C ARG A 239 -1.55 10.03 19.26
N GLU A 240 -1.93 9.08 18.41
CA GLU A 240 -1.53 7.67 18.53
C GLU A 240 -0.07 7.44 18.13
N TYR A 241 0.43 8.21 17.15
CA TYR A 241 1.81 8.11 16.66
C TYR A 241 2.58 9.44 16.82
N PRO A 242 2.84 9.90 18.06
CA PRO A 242 3.47 11.20 18.29
C PRO A 242 4.90 11.32 17.73
N ARG A 243 5.54 10.17 17.46
CA ARG A 243 6.87 10.07 16.85
C ARG A 243 6.86 10.03 15.32
N ALA A 244 5.70 9.93 14.68
CA ALA A 244 5.55 9.93 13.21
C ALA A 244 5.73 11.35 12.66
N ARG A 245 6.96 11.87 12.74
CA ARG A 245 7.32 13.25 12.40
C ARG A 245 8.66 13.29 11.67
N THR A 246 8.82 14.27 10.79
CA THR A 246 10.11 14.53 10.12
C THR A 246 11.20 14.77 11.15
N ARG A 247 12.39 14.21 10.91
CA ARG A 247 13.52 14.31 11.86
C ARG A 247 14.07 15.73 11.92
N ARG A 248 14.05 16.44 10.79
CA ARG A 248 14.60 17.80 10.66
C ARG A 248 13.82 18.87 11.43
N ASP A 249 12.49 18.86 11.32
CA ASP A 249 11.64 19.97 11.75
C ASP A 249 10.33 19.56 12.42
N GLY A 250 10.16 18.27 12.76
CA GLY A 250 9.07 17.79 13.59
C GLY A 250 7.68 17.87 12.94
N VAL A 251 7.61 18.02 11.62
CA VAL A 251 6.35 18.08 10.87
C VAL A 251 5.71 16.68 10.90
N PRO A 252 4.44 16.56 11.32
CA PRO A 252 3.72 15.29 11.28
C PRO A 252 3.76 14.64 9.90
N TYR A 253 3.93 13.32 9.87
CA TYR A 253 3.61 12.56 8.68
C TYR A 253 2.11 12.68 8.39
N PRO A 254 1.69 12.69 7.12
CA PRO A 254 0.26 12.64 6.81
C PRO A 254 -0.30 11.28 7.22
N CYS A 255 -1.53 11.26 7.75
CA CYS A 255 -2.27 10.05 8.16
C CYS A 255 -2.29 8.97 7.06
N LEU A 256 -2.22 9.39 5.80
CA LEU A 256 -2.10 8.50 4.65
C LEU A 256 -0.92 7.50 4.74
N VAL A 257 0.15 7.83 5.48
CA VAL A 257 1.26 6.90 5.77
C VAL A 257 0.77 5.69 6.58
N HIS A 258 -0.20 5.86 7.49
CA HIS A 258 -0.82 4.76 8.23
C HIS A 258 -1.58 3.81 7.30
N ALA A 259 -2.28 4.35 6.29
CA ALA A 259 -2.93 3.54 5.27
C ALA A 259 -1.94 2.68 4.48
N VAL A 260 -0.70 3.14 4.26
CA VAL A 260 0.38 2.32 3.69
C VAL A 260 0.81 1.20 4.64
N CYS A 261 0.84 1.46 5.95
CA CYS A 261 1.13 0.43 6.97
C CYS A 261 0.08 -0.68 6.91
N ALA A 262 -1.21 -0.31 6.94
CA ALA A 262 -2.32 -1.25 6.88
C ALA A 262 -2.31 -2.08 5.59
N ALA A 263 -2.05 -1.44 4.44
CA ALA A 263 -1.97 -2.14 3.15
C ALA A 263 -0.79 -3.11 3.06
N ARG A 264 0.38 -2.76 3.62
CA ARG A 264 1.54 -3.68 3.62
C ARG A 264 1.28 -4.90 4.49
N LEU A 265 0.71 -4.71 5.69
CA LEU A 265 0.30 -5.84 6.53
C LEU A 265 -0.78 -6.67 5.83
N ALA A 266 -1.76 -6.05 5.17
CA ALA A 266 -2.78 -6.76 4.42
C ALA A 266 -2.16 -7.65 3.34
N GLY A 267 -1.20 -7.12 2.57
CA GLY A 267 -0.49 -7.89 1.55
C GLY A 267 0.30 -9.08 2.12
N GLU A 268 0.94 -8.92 3.28
CA GLU A 268 1.66 -10.01 3.96
C GLU A 268 0.72 -11.13 4.43
N LEU A 269 -0.41 -10.78 5.03
CA LEU A 269 -1.42 -11.74 5.48
C LEU A 269 -2.10 -12.45 4.30
N GLU A 270 -2.38 -11.73 3.21
CA GLU A 270 -2.94 -12.31 1.97
C GLU A 270 -1.96 -13.25 1.28
N ALA A 271 -0.67 -12.91 1.26
CA ALA A 271 0.37 -13.82 0.77
C ALA A 271 0.45 -15.11 1.61
N ALA A 272 0.07 -15.05 2.90
CA ALA A 272 -0.08 -16.21 3.77
C ALA A 272 -1.43 -16.94 3.60
N GLY A 273 -2.27 -16.53 2.65
CA GLY A 273 -3.54 -17.18 2.31
C GLY A 273 -4.74 -16.71 3.14
N MET A 274 -4.62 -15.60 3.88
CA MET A 274 -5.71 -15.06 4.69
C MET A 274 -6.60 -14.11 3.90
N SER A 275 -7.90 -14.05 4.23
CA SER A 275 -8.78 -12.99 3.74
C SER A 275 -8.67 -11.78 4.64
N VAL A 276 -8.42 -10.60 4.07
CA VAL A 276 -8.14 -9.37 4.84
C VAL A 276 -9.03 -8.22 4.39
N ARG A 277 -9.48 -7.40 5.34
CA ARG A 277 -10.10 -6.10 5.10
C ARG A 277 -9.35 -5.02 5.84
N VAL A 278 -9.23 -3.86 5.21
CA VAL A 278 -8.81 -2.64 5.88
C VAL A 278 -10.07 -1.88 6.25
N VAL A 279 -10.26 -1.65 7.55
CA VAL A 279 -11.41 -0.91 8.11
C VAL A 279 -10.92 0.39 8.76
N VAL A 280 -11.82 1.33 9.01
CA VAL A 280 -11.51 2.54 9.79
C VAL A 280 -12.04 2.36 11.21
N ASP A 281 -11.32 2.86 12.20
CA ASP A 281 -11.80 2.88 13.58
C ASP A 281 -13.04 3.79 13.70
N VAL A 282 -14.21 3.17 13.86
CA VAL A 282 -15.49 3.88 14.04
C VAL A 282 -15.84 4.12 15.51
N ASN A 283 -15.06 3.61 16.47
CA ASN A 283 -15.45 3.58 17.87
C ASN A 283 -15.27 4.92 18.60
N GLU A 284 -14.49 5.87 18.09
CA GLU A 284 -14.43 7.22 18.67
C GLU A 284 -15.52 8.17 18.14
N TYR A 285 -16.15 7.90 16.99
CA TYR A 285 -17.24 8.74 16.46
C TYR A 285 -18.57 8.59 17.22
N ARG A 286 -18.68 7.60 18.14
CA ARG A 286 -19.86 7.38 18.99
C ARG A 286 -19.80 8.04 20.37
N GLY A 287 -18.72 8.78 20.66
CA GLY A 287 -18.45 9.32 21.99
C GLY A 287 -19.03 10.70 22.32
N ASP A 288 -19.95 11.29 21.53
CA ASP A 288 -20.41 12.67 21.81
C ASP A 288 -21.86 13.01 21.39
N THR A 289 -22.77 12.02 21.37
CA THR A 289 -24.23 12.30 21.32
C THR A 289 -24.96 11.65 22.47
N ASP A 290 -24.61 12.01 23.69
CA ASP A 290 -25.50 11.83 24.84
C ASP A 290 -25.46 13.06 25.74
N HIS A 291 -25.98 14.17 25.21
CA HIS A 291 -26.36 15.33 26.00
C HIS A 291 -27.83 15.67 25.76
N SER A 292 -28.64 15.22 26.72
CA SER A 292 -29.79 15.93 27.29
C SER A 292 -30.93 16.35 26.37
N ALA A 293 -32.08 15.70 26.55
CA ALA A 293 -33.34 16.43 26.73
C ALA A 293 -34.20 15.69 27.75
N ASP A 294 -33.79 15.81 29.01
CA ASP A 294 -34.67 15.70 30.15
C ASP A 294 -35.47 17.01 30.22
N HIS A 295 -36.73 17.00 29.75
CA HIS A 295 -37.71 18.02 30.10
C HIS A 295 -39.06 17.36 30.34
N SER A 296 -39.26 17.04 31.62
CA SER A 296 -40.56 17.02 32.26
C SER A 296 -41.19 18.42 32.21
N SER A 297 -42.39 18.53 31.64
CA SER A 297 -43.48 19.42 32.07
C SER A 297 -44.77 19.00 31.38
#